data_AF-A0A945ZHZ8-F1
#
_entry.id   AF-A0A945ZHZ8-F1
#
_cell.length_a   1.000
_cell.length_b   1.000
_cell.length_c   1.000
_cell.angle_alpha   90.00
_cell.angle_beta   90.00
_cell.angle_gamma   90.00
#
_symmetry.space_group_name_H-M   'P 1'
#
loop_
_entity.id
_entity.type
_entity.pdbx_description
1 polymer ?
#
loop_
_entity_poly.entity_id
_entity_poly.type
_entity_poly.pdbx_seq_one_letter_code
_entity_poly.pdbx_strand_id
1 'polypeptide(L)' 'HKLFLLGETKDHVIPGHDPKVREYYPAPSEDLQGIVMRLDVAPNTSVA' A
#
# COMPACT_ATOMS: atom_id res chain seq x y z
N HIS A 1 -1.77 -10.68 12.90
CA HIS A 1 -1.54 -12.00 12.29
C HIS A 1 -2.73 -12.60 11.56
N LYS A 2 -3.94 -12.63 12.13
CA LYS A 2 -5.12 -13.23 11.46
C LYS A 2 -5.43 -12.65 10.07
N LEU A 3 -5.24 -11.35 9.87
CA LEU A 3 -5.47 -10.67 8.58
C LEU A 3 -4.60 -11.22 7.45
N PHE A 4 -3.34 -11.58 7.73
CA PHE A 4 -2.43 -12.14 6.72
C PHE A 4 -2.86 -13.53 6.24
N LEU A 5 -3.73 -14.23 6.99
CA LEU A 5 -4.27 -15.53 6.59
C LEU A 5 -5.42 -15.40 5.59
N LEU A 6 -5.97 -14.20 5.40
CA LEU A 6 -7.09 -13.94 4.48
C LEU A 6 -6.63 -13.53 3.08
N GLY A 7 -5.36 -13.16 2.91
CA GLY A 7 -4.78 -12.78 1.64
C GLY A 7 -3.81 -13.84 1.12
N GLU A 8 -3.60 -13.87 -0.20
CA GLU A 8 -2.64 -14.78 -0.84
C GLU A 8 -1.18 -14.38 -0.54
N THR A 9 -0.97 -13.10 -0.22
CA THR A 9 0.35 -12.52 0.10
C THR A 9 0.23 -11.52 1.24
N LYS A 10 1.37 -11.17 1.86
CA LYS A 10 1.42 -10.11 2.89
C LYS A 10 1.04 -8.73 2.34
N ASP A 11 1.21 -8.48 1.04
CA ASP A 11 0.91 -7.20 0.40
C ASP A 11 -0.59 -6.84 0.44
N HIS A 12 -1.46 -7.83 0.63
CA HIS A 12 -2.90 -7.62 0.82
C HIS A 12 -3.28 -6.95 2.15
N VAL A 13 -2.32 -6.79 3.07
CA VAL A 13 -2.54 -6.13 4.35
C VAL A 13 -1.75 -4.83 4.37
N ILE A 14 -2.48 -3.71 4.23
CA ILE A 14 -1.88 -2.38 4.19
C ILE A 14 -1.98 -1.75 5.59
N PRO A 15 -0.86 -1.41 6.24
CA PRO A 15 -0.88 -0.77 7.54
C PRO A 15 -1.41 0.67 7.43
N GLY A 16 -2.36 1.02 8.29
CA GLY A 16 -2.79 2.41 8.45
C GLY A 16 -1.72 3.24 9.17
N HIS A 17 -1.65 4.54 8.85
CA HIS A 17 -0.73 5.52 9.47
C HIS A 17 0.76 5.20 9.39
N ASP A 18 1.18 4.19 8.62
CA ASP A 18 2.59 3.92 8.36
C ASP A 18 3.08 4.84 7.22
N PRO A 19 4.03 5.75 7.49
CA PRO A 19 4.56 6.66 6.47
C PRO A 19 5.18 5.93 5.27
N LYS A 20 5.65 4.69 5.44
CA LYS A 20 6.25 3.90 4.35
C LYS A 20 5.25 3.50 3.28
N VAL A 21 3.94 3.53 3.55
CA VAL A 21 2.92 3.24 2.53
C VAL A 21 3.06 4.17 1.32
N ARG A 22 3.52 5.42 1.52
CA ARG A 22 3.84 6.36 0.43
C ARG A 22 4.98 5.87 -0.48
N GLU A 23 5.91 5.09 0.05
CA GLU A 23 7.06 4.56 -0.73
C GLU A 23 6.63 3.38 -1.61
N TYR A 24 5.58 2.66 -1.20
CA TYR A 24 5.12 1.45 -1.89
C TYR A 24 4.05 1.73 -2.95
N TYR A 25 3.17 2.70 -2.73
CA TYR A 25 2.00 2.92 -3.59
C TYR A 25 2.07 4.27 -4.33
N PRO A 26 1.70 4.30 -5.63
CA PRO A 26 1.69 5.54 -6.39
C PRO A 26 0.50 6.43 -5.96
N ALA A 27 0.59 7.73 -6.23
CA ALA A 27 -0.57 8.59 -6.20
C ALA A 27 -1.51 8.29 -7.40
N PRO A 28 -2.82 8.51 -7.26
CA PRO A 28 -3.78 8.31 -8.36
C PRO A 28 -3.62 9.33 -9.50
N SER A 29 -2.93 10.45 -9.25
CA SER A 29 -2.67 11.53 -10.20
C SER A 29 -1.48 12.40 -9.75
N GLU A 30 -0.94 13.24 -10.65
CA GLU A 30 0.22 14.09 -10.37
C GLU A 30 -0.03 15.18 -9.32
N ASP A 31 -1.23 15.76 -9.29
CA ASP A 31 -1.65 16.79 -8.34
C ASP A 31 -1.81 16.26 -6.91
N LEU A 32 -1.95 14.95 -6.73
CA LEU A 32 -2.11 14.28 -5.43
C LEU A 32 -0.82 13.62 -4.93
N GLN A 33 0.31 13.85 -5.60
CA GLN A 33 1.60 13.29 -5.22
C GLN A 33 1.98 13.68 -3.79
N GLY A 34 2.38 12.66 -3.03
CA GLY A 34 2.73 12.83 -1.62
C GLY A 34 1.54 13.06 -0.68
N ILE A 35 0.30 13.16 -1.16
CA ILE A 35 -0.88 13.37 -0.31
C ILE A 35 -1.76 12.11 -0.26
N VAL A 36 -2.10 11.55 -1.41
CA VAL A 36 -3.02 10.40 -1.53
C VAL A 36 -2.30 9.23 -2.19
N MET A 37 -2.47 8.03 -1.63
CA MET A 37 -1.91 6.79 -2.20
C MET A 37 -3.03 5.93 -2.78
N ARG A 38 -2.79 5.37 -3.97
CA ARG A 38 -3.71 4.49 -4.67
C ARG A 38 -3.50 3.04 -4.21
N LEU A 39 -4.42 2.51 -3.40
CA LEU A 39 -4.29 1.21 -2.73
C LEU A 39 -4.99 0.04 -3.44
N ASP A 40 -5.72 0.31 -4.52
CA ASP A 40 -6.41 -0.70 -5.35
C ASP A 40 -5.48 -1.36 -6.39
N VAL A 41 -4.18 -1.10 -6.33
CA VAL A 41 -3.16 -1.66 -7.23
C VAL A 41 -2.11 -2.42 -6.42
N ALA A 42 -1.30 -3.24 -7.07
CA ALA A 42 -0.14 -3.86 -6.42
C ALA A 42 0.90 -2.79 -6.03
N PRO A 43 1.64 -2.97 -4.92
CA PRO A 43 2.70 -2.03 -4.55
C PRO A 43 3.86 -2.10 -5.55
N ASN A 44 4.53 -0.98 -5.77
CA ASN A 44 5.73 -0.86 -6.62
C ASN A 44 6.90 -1.71 -6.08
N THR A 45 6.90 -1.99 -4.78
CA THR A 45 7.85 -2.88 -4.10
C THR A 45 7.08 -3.64 -3.02
N SER A 46 7.30 -4.95 -2.91
CA SER A 46 6.63 -5.77 -1.89
C SER A 46 6.88 -5.20 -0.50
N VAL A 47 5.85 -5.24 0.35
CA VAL A 47 5.90 -4.75 1.73
C VAL A 47 6.47 -5.80 2.71
N ALA A 48 6.85 -6.98 2.19
CA ALA A 48 7.29 -8.15 2.95
C ALA A 48 8.78 -8.16 3.30
#